data_AF-A0A7H8V5N1-F1
#
_entry.id   AF-A0A7H8V5N1-F1
#
_cell.length_a   1.000
_cell.length_b   1.000
_cell.length_c   1.000
_cell.angle_alpha   90.00
_cell.angle_beta   90.00
_cell.angle_gamma   90.00
#
_symmetry.space_group_name_H-M   'P 1'
#
loop_
_entity.id
_entity.type
_entity.pdbx_description
1 polymer ?
#
loop_
_entity_poly.entity_id
_entity_poly.type
_entity_poly.pdbx_seq_one_letter_code
_entity_poly.pdbx_strand_id
1 'polypeptide(L)'
;MSKKFNDRTFRKIEQTYRIYLPDEFKKVFGNMEELPENWYDWSDFSPQNVKMLSNYIQIIKENIAEEIEYVDWSDNWGEAPSDLELMKREIRSRLINSPTLFPISGHRYIASCNTPISPVFSIVGSDIIYYSKSLTDYFHGIAISRETNLSDLPQISFWSDIAQ
;
A
#
# COMPACT_ATOMS: atom_id res chain seq x y z
N MET A 1 -8.03 0.13 30.88
CA MET A 1 -6.78 -0.25 30.19
C MET A 1 -6.59 0.69 29.01
N SER A 2 -5.37 1.18 28.74
CA SER A 2 -5.12 2.00 27.54
C SER A 2 -5.23 1.10 26.31
N LYS A 3 -5.95 1.53 25.26
CA LYS A 3 -5.98 0.81 23.98
C LYS A 3 -4.57 0.67 23.40
N LYS A 4 -4.27 -0.50 22.82
CA LYS A 4 -3.00 -0.81 22.15
C LYS A 4 -2.67 0.23 21.07
N PHE A 5 -3.64 0.51 20.22
CA PHE A 5 -3.58 1.56 19.20
C PHE A 5 -4.28 2.83 19.70
N ASN A 6 -3.51 3.91 19.77
CA ASN A 6 -3.93 5.24 20.22
C ASN A 6 -2.98 6.29 19.59
N ASP A 7 -3.27 7.59 19.78
CA ASP A 7 -2.51 8.69 19.17
C ASP A 7 -1.01 8.69 19.48
N ARG A 8 -0.59 8.17 20.64
CA ARG A 8 0.82 8.04 20.97
C ARG A 8 1.46 6.90 20.17
N THR A 9 0.78 5.76 20.08
CA THR A 9 1.23 4.62 19.27
C THR A 9 1.29 5.01 17.79
N PHE A 10 0.26 5.68 17.25
CA PHE A 10 0.25 6.12 15.85
C PHE A 10 1.38 7.07 15.52
N ARG A 11 1.62 8.10 16.35
CA ARG A 11 2.75 9.01 16.15
C ARG A 11 4.10 8.27 16.19
N LYS A 12 4.22 7.27 17.08
CA LYS A 12 5.44 6.46 17.15
C LYS A 12 5.63 5.61 15.90
N ILE A 13 4.57 5.03 15.34
CA ILE A 13 4.61 4.32 14.05
C ILE A 13 5.08 5.26 12.94
N GLU A 14 4.44 6.41 12.78
CA GLU A 14 4.80 7.41 11.75
C GLU A 14 6.28 7.83 11.87
N GLN A 15 6.77 8.04 13.10
CA GLN A 15 8.18 8.40 13.35
C GLN A 15 9.16 7.26 13.08
N THR A 16 8.85 6.04 13.52
CA THR A 16 9.74 4.88 13.38
C THR A 16 9.92 4.49 11.92
N TYR A 17 8.83 4.45 11.15
CA TYR A 17 8.86 3.97 9.77
C TYR A 17 8.91 5.10 8.73
N ARG A 18 8.84 6.36 9.18
CA ARG A 18 8.82 7.56 8.31
C ARG A 18 7.70 7.50 7.27
N ILE A 19 6.53 7.03 7.70
CA ILE A 19 5.32 6.96 6.91
C ILE A 19 4.26 7.89 7.48
N TYR A 20 3.26 8.21 6.68
CA TYR A 20 2.03 8.82 7.09
C TYR A 20 0.96 7.74 7.24
N LEU A 21 0.31 7.67 8.41
CA LEU A 21 -0.81 6.75 8.61
C LEU A 21 -2.12 7.44 8.17
N PRO A 22 -2.84 6.88 7.17
CA PRO A 22 -4.13 7.41 6.76
C PRO A 22 -5.14 7.42 7.92
N ASP A 23 -6.10 8.34 7.87
CA ASP A 23 -7.13 8.46 8.91
C ASP A 23 -7.96 7.18 9.05
N GLU A 24 -8.21 6.48 7.94
CA GLU A 24 -8.89 5.18 7.96
C GLU A 24 -8.08 4.12 8.73
N PHE A 25 -6.75 4.08 8.59
CA PHE A 25 -5.90 3.20 9.39
C PHE A 25 -6.06 3.49 10.88
N LYS A 26 -5.97 4.77 11.27
CA LYS A 26 -6.10 5.19 12.67
C LYS A 26 -7.47 4.81 13.24
N LYS A 27 -8.53 4.96 12.44
CA LYS A 27 -9.91 4.59 12.81
C LYS A 27 -10.06 3.07 12.97
N VAL A 28 -9.61 2.29 12.00
CA VAL A 28 -9.74 0.82 12.02
C VAL A 28 -8.92 0.24 13.17
N PHE A 29 -7.62 0.53 13.23
CA PHE A 29 -6.73 0.00 14.28
C PHE A 29 -7.08 0.53 15.67
N GLY A 30 -7.49 1.80 15.79
CA GLY A 30 -7.86 2.41 17.07
C GLY A 30 -9.18 1.88 17.66
N ASN A 31 -10.01 1.23 16.84
CA ASN A 31 -11.26 0.59 17.28
C ASN A 31 -11.13 -0.91 17.51
N MET A 32 -10.00 -1.52 17.15
CA MET A 32 -9.74 -2.94 17.44
C MET A 32 -9.48 -3.16 18.93
N GLU A 33 -10.16 -4.14 19.50
CA GLU A 33 -9.84 -4.67 20.83
C GLU A 33 -8.64 -5.62 20.74
N GLU A 34 -8.67 -6.49 19.73
CA GLU A 34 -7.61 -7.44 19.41
C GLU A 34 -7.24 -7.33 17.92
N LEU A 35 -5.95 -7.52 17.63
CA LEU A 35 -5.46 -7.50 16.25
C LEU A 35 -5.73 -8.90 15.63
N PRO A 36 -6.25 -8.99 14.39
CA PRO A 36 -6.37 -10.27 13.72
C PRO A 36 -5.02 -10.99 13.63
N GLU A 37 -5.01 -12.31 13.81
CA GLU A 37 -3.79 -13.12 13.94
C GLU A 37 -2.82 -12.98 12.76
N ASN A 38 -3.36 -12.80 11.55
CA ASN A 38 -2.60 -12.68 10.31
C ASN A 38 -2.18 -11.23 9.99
N TRP A 39 -2.49 -10.25 10.83
CA TRP A 39 -2.15 -8.85 10.61
C TRP A 39 -0.81 -8.50 11.26
N TYR A 40 -0.06 -7.62 10.60
CA TYR A 40 1.19 -7.13 11.15
C TYR A 40 0.96 -6.21 12.34
N ASP A 41 1.65 -6.50 13.45
CA ASP A 41 1.55 -5.68 14.65
C ASP A 41 2.48 -4.46 14.58
N TRP A 42 1.93 -3.36 14.07
CA TRP A 42 2.62 -2.07 14.00
C TRP A 42 2.93 -1.45 15.37
N SER A 43 2.36 -1.98 16.46
CA SER A 43 2.66 -1.49 17.81
C SER A 43 3.80 -2.24 18.51
N ASP A 44 4.29 -3.34 17.91
CA ASP A 44 5.52 -3.99 18.38
C ASP A 44 6.75 -3.25 17.85
N PHE A 45 7.46 -2.56 18.75
CA PHE A 45 8.68 -1.83 18.43
C PHE A 45 9.95 -2.63 18.74
N SER A 46 9.85 -3.95 18.86
CA SER A 46 11.01 -4.82 18.95
C SER A 46 11.93 -4.60 17.73
N PRO A 47 13.26 -4.64 17.90
CA PRO A 47 14.19 -4.47 16.78
C PRO A 47 13.91 -5.44 15.61
N GLN A 48 13.44 -6.65 15.93
CA GLN A 48 13.09 -7.67 14.95
C GLN A 48 11.88 -7.25 14.12
N ASN A 49 10.77 -6.83 14.75
CA ASN A 49 9.57 -6.41 14.03
C ASN A 49 9.80 -5.13 13.22
N VAL A 50 10.51 -4.16 13.80
CA VAL A 50 10.88 -2.92 13.09
C VAL A 50 11.71 -3.23 11.85
N LYS A 51 12.71 -4.10 11.96
CA LYS A 51 13.54 -4.51 10.81
C LYS A 51 12.72 -5.21 9.74
N MET A 52 11.84 -6.14 10.13
CA MET A 52 10.99 -6.88 9.20
C MET A 52 10.04 -5.94 8.43
N LEU A 53 9.27 -5.10 9.13
CA LEU A 53 8.32 -4.18 8.48
C LEU A 53 9.02 -3.12 7.63
N SER A 54 10.17 -2.60 8.07
CA SER A 54 10.98 -1.69 7.25
C SER A 54 11.46 -2.37 5.97
N ASN A 55 11.87 -3.64 6.04
CA ASN A 55 12.27 -4.40 4.87
C ASN A 55 11.09 -4.59 3.89
N TYR A 56 9.89 -4.89 4.39
CA TYR A 56 8.71 -5.00 3.53
C TYR A 56 8.34 -3.68 2.84
N ILE A 57 8.47 -2.55 3.54
CA ILE A 57 8.24 -1.23 2.92
C ILE A 57 9.24 -1.00 1.77
N GLN A 58 10.51 -1.31 2.00
CA GLN A 58 11.58 -1.05 1.05
C GLN A 58 11.49 -1.97 -0.19
N ILE A 59 11.34 -3.27 0.03
CA ILE A 59 11.49 -4.29 -1.01
C ILE A 59 10.39 -4.22 -2.08
N ILE A 60 9.23 -3.63 -1.80
CA ILE A 60 8.13 -3.54 -2.77
C ILE A 60 8.54 -2.72 -4.00
N LYS A 61 9.15 -1.55 -3.79
CA LYS A 61 9.61 -0.73 -4.92
C LYS A 61 10.79 -1.38 -5.63
N GLU A 62 11.67 -2.06 -4.90
CA GLU A 62 12.81 -2.77 -5.48
C GLU A 62 12.36 -3.90 -6.40
N ASN A 63 11.47 -4.78 -5.93
CA ASN A 63 10.92 -5.88 -6.71
C ASN A 63 10.24 -5.40 -8.00
N ILE A 64 9.42 -4.35 -7.92
CA ILE A 64 8.74 -3.79 -9.11
C ILE A 64 9.74 -3.12 -10.05
N ALA A 65 10.81 -2.51 -9.53
CA ALA A 65 11.86 -1.92 -10.36
C ALA A 65 12.70 -2.98 -11.10
N GLU A 66 12.88 -4.16 -10.49
CA GLU A 66 13.52 -5.33 -11.10
C GLU A 66 12.65 -5.94 -12.19
N GLU A 67 11.33 -5.94 -12.01
CA GLU A 67 10.33 -6.44 -12.95
C GLU A 67 9.71 -5.35 -13.84
N ILE A 68 10.38 -4.20 -14.00
CA ILE A 68 9.80 -3.03 -14.69
C ILE A 68 9.39 -3.30 -16.15
N GLU A 69 9.98 -4.33 -16.76
CA GLU A 69 9.67 -4.75 -18.13
C GLU A 69 8.28 -5.38 -18.28
N TYR A 70 7.67 -5.80 -17.17
CA TYR A 70 6.30 -6.33 -17.10
C TYR A 70 5.28 -5.27 -16.67
N VAL A 71 5.71 -4.03 -16.42
CA VAL A 71 4.81 -2.93 -16.05
C VAL A 71 4.37 -2.20 -17.32
N ASP A 72 3.08 -2.30 -17.62
CA ASP A 72 2.49 -1.65 -18.78
C ASP A 72 2.42 -0.12 -18.63
N TRP A 73 2.47 0.58 -19.76
CA TRP A 73 2.22 2.01 -19.79
C TRP A 73 0.74 2.29 -19.57
N SER A 74 0.40 3.06 -18.53
CA SER A 74 -0.98 3.43 -18.23
C SER A 74 -1.50 4.49 -19.20
N ASP A 75 -2.75 4.35 -19.66
CA ASP A 75 -3.44 5.37 -20.47
C ASP A 75 -3.54 6.72 -19.75
N ASN A 76 -3.52 6.72 -18.40
CA ASN A 76 -3.53 7.93 -17.58
C ASN A 76 -2.23 8.74 -17.68
N TRP A 77 -1.15 8.16 -18.23
CA TRP A 77 0.15 8.81 -18.36
C TRP A 77 0.36 9.53 -19.70
N GLY A 78 -0.65 9.50 -20.57
CA GLY A 78 -0.61 10.10 -21.90
C GLY A 78 0.01 9.17 -22.94
N GLU A 79 0.56 9.74 -24.01
CA GLU A 79 1.17 8.95 -25.08
C GLU A 79 2.45 8.25 -24.60
N ALA A 80 2.51 6.94 -24.84
CA ALA A 80 3.67 6.13 -24.48
C ALA A 80 4.89 6.51 -25.33
N PRO A 81 6.09 6.67 -24.73
CA PRO A 81 7.30 6.89 -25.50
C PRO A 81 7.55 5.74 -26.49
N SER A 82 7.94 6.06 -27.72
CA SER A 82 8.25 5.05 -28.74
C SER A 82 9.55 4.28 -28.44
N ASP A 83 10.43 4.85 -27.64
CA ASP A 83 11.66 4.22 -27.17
C ASP A 83 11.40 3.47 -25.86
N LEU A 84 11.68 2.16 -25.85
CA LEU A 84 11.41 1.28 -24.72
C LEU A 84 12.22 1.63 -23.48
N GLU A 85 13.49 2.03 -23.63
CA GLU A 85 14.33 2.37 -22.49
C GLU A 85 13.95 3.72 -21.89
N LEU A 86 13.50 4.66 -22.73
CA LEU A 86 12.87 5.90 -22.29
C LEU A 86 11.59 5.61 -21.51
N MET A 87 10.71 4.76 -22.04
CA MET A 87 9.47 4.35 -21.36
C MET A 87 9.78 3.75 -19.98
N LYS A 88 10.67 2.75 -19.89
CA LYS A 88 11.08 2.14 -18.61
C LYS A 88 11.66 3.16 -17.64
N ARG A 89 12.45 4.12 -18.12
CA ARG A 89 13.02 5.18 -17.29
C ARG A 89 11.93 6.07 -16.69
N GLU A 90 10.91 6.42 -17.47
CA GLU A 90 9.76 7.19 -16.99
C GLU A 90 8.95 6.40 -15.96
N ILE A 91 8.67 5.10 -16.20
CA ILE A 91 7.97 4.25 -15.22
C ILE A 91 8.77 4.18 -13.91
N ARG A 92 10.09 3.97 -13.96
CA ARG A 92 10.96 3.99 -12.76
C ARG A 92 10.91 5.34 -12.04
N SER A 93 10.91 6.44 -12.78
CA SER A 93 10.78 7.78 -12.22
C SER A 93 9.45 7.92 -11.45
N ARG A 94 8.34 7.45 -12.02
CA ARG A 94 7.03 7.46 -11.35
C ARG A 94 7.00 6.55 -10.13
N LEU A 95 7.59 5.36 -10.20
CA LEU A 95 7.71 4.42 -9.09
C LEU A 95 8.50 5.01 -7.91
N ILE A 96 9.62 5.70 -8.19
CA ILE A 96 10.42 6.37 -7.15
C ILE A 96 9.57 7.41 -6.42
N ASN A 97 8.78 8.19 -7.17
CA ASN A 97 7.93 9.26 -6.65
C ASN A 97 6.56 8.79 -6.14
N SER A 98 6.23 7.50 -6.26
CA SER A 98 4.95 6.97 -5.79
C SER A 98 4.82 7.01 -4.26
N PRO A 99 3.60 7.08 -3.71
CA PRO A 99 3.39 6.94 -2.27
C PRO A 99 4.02 5.66 -1.72
N THR A 100 4.63 5.72 -0.54
CA THR A 100 5.17 4.52 0.10
C THR A 100 4.04 3.53 0.42
N LEU A 101 4.18 2.26 0.05
CA LEU A 101 3.27 1.21 0.49
C LEU A 101 3.76 0.59 1.79
N PHE A 102 2.83 0.18 2.64
CA PHE A 102 3.15 -0.56 3.86
C PHE A 102 2.16 -1.71 4.09
N PRO A 103 2.64 -2.85 4.64
CA PRO A 103 1.85 -4.06 4.70
C PRO A 103 0.82 -4.05 5.85
N ILE A 104 -0.34 -4.64 5.58
CA ILE A 104 -1.39 -4.91 6.58
C ILE A 104 -1.38 -6.37 6.98
N SER A 105 -1.32 -7.28 6.01
CA SER A 105 -1.34 -8.73 6.24
C SER A 105 -0.85 -9.48 4.98
N GLY A 106 0.13 -10.37 5.12
CA GLY A 106 0.70 -11.10 3.98
C GLY A 106 1.06 -10.18 2.81
N HIS A 107 0.49 -10.45 1.63
CA HIS A 107 0.67 -9.65 0.41
C HIS A 107 -0.29 -8.47 0.28
N ARG A 108 -0.87 -7.97 1.39
CA ARG A 108 -1.88 -6.89 1.38
C ARG A 108 -1.26 -5.59 1.88
N TYR A 109 -1.38 -4.54 1.08
CA TYR A 109 -0.71 -3.26 1.32
C TYR A 109 -1.70 -2.10 1.21
N ILE A 110 -1.44 -1.02 1.95
CA ILE A 110 -2.08 0.28 1.74
C ILE A 110 -1.01 1.35 1.55
N ALA A 111 -1.42 2.50 1.02
CA ALA A 111 -0.53 3.61 0.73
C ALA A 111 -0.44 4.61 1.90
N SER A 112 0.80 4.99 2.22
CA SER A 112 1.15 6.11 3.08
C SER A 112 0.89 7.43 2.33
N CYS A 113 -0.36 7.86 2.31
CA CYS A 113 -0.79 9.13 1.73
C CYS A 113 -2.03 9.67 2.43
N ASN A 114 -2.28 10.97 2.27
CA ASN A 114 -3.47 11.61 2.80
C ASN A 114 -4.68 11.32 1.90
N THR A 115 -5.32 10.16 2.13
CA THR A 115 -6.55 9.74 1.45
C THR A 115 -7.65 9.45 2.48
N PRO A 116 -8.91 9.86 2.23
CA PRO A 116 -10.02 9.55 3.12
C PRO A 116 -10.36 8.05 3.16
N ILE A 117 -10.06 7.33 2.07
CA ILE A 117 -10.30 5.89 1.93
C ILE A 117 -9.01 5.24 1.44
N SER A 118 -8.55 4.23 2.17
CA SER A 118 -7.33 3.49 1.89
C SER A 118 -7.68 2.19 1.16
N PRO A 119 -7.63 2.14 -0.18
CA PRO A 119 -7.80 0.88 -0.89
C PRO A 119 -6.67 -0.07 -0.50
N VAL A 120 -7.00 -1.36 -0.44
CA VAL A 120 -6.04 -2.42 -0.15
C VAL A 120 -5.60 -3.03 -1.45
N PHE A 121 -4.31 -2.97 -1.74
CA PHE A 121 -3.69 -3.64 -2.87
C PHE A 121 -3.20 -5.03 -2.47
N SER A 122 -3.27 -5.97 -3.41
CA SER A 122 -2.55 -7.24 -3.34
C SER A 122 -1.36 -7.16 -4.27
N ILE A 123 -0.15 -7.44 -3.77
CA ILE A 123 1.09 -7.31 -4.54
C ILE A 123 1.92 -8.59 -4.45
N VAL A 124 2.20 -9.20 -5.61
CA VAL A 124 3.06 -10.37 -5.77
C VAL A 124 3.97 -10.15 -6.98
N GLY A 125 5.25 -9.85 -6.76
CA GLY A 125 6.13 -9.39 -7.84
C GLY A 125 5.66 -8.04 -8.38
N SER A 126 5.57 -7.94 -9.71
CA SER A 126 4.97 -6.82 -10.46
C SER A 126 3.45 -6.91 -10.62
N ASP A 127 2.82 -8.03 -10.25
CA ASP A 127 1.36 -8.17 -10.29
C ASP A 127 0.72 -7.40 -9.12
N ILE A 128 -0.09 -6.41 -9.47
CA ILE A 128 -0.79 -5.53 -8.53
C ILE A 128 -2.25 -5.53 -8.89
N ILE A 129 -3.08 -5.88 -7.91
CA ILE A 129 -4.54 -5.77 -8.05
C ILE A 129 -5.12 -4.98 -6.88
N TYR A 130 -6.28 -4.38 -7.11
CA TYR A 130 -7.15 -4.01 -6.00
C TYR A 130 -7.66 -5.28 -5.31
N TYR A 131 -7.51 -5.36 -4.00
CA TYR A 131 -8.07 -6.45 -3.21
C TYR A 131 -9.36 -6.04 -2.51
N SER A 132 -9.37 -4.85 -1.90
CA SER A 132 -10.55 -4.27 -1.24
C SER A 132 -10.62 -2.77 -1.52
N LYS A 133 -11.84 -2.24 -1.63
CA LYS A 133 -12.06 -0.80 -1.91
C LYS A 133 -11.62 0.12 -0.76
N SER A 134 -11.55 -0.40 0.46
CA SER A 134 -11.17 0.33 1.66
C SER A 134 -10.52 -0.60 2.68
N LEU A 135 -9.80 -0.04 3.65
CA LEU A 135 -9.26 -0.82 4.76
C LEU A 135 -10.37 -1.31 5.68
N THR A 136 -11.45 -0.54 5.81
CA THR A 136 -12.65 -0.95 6.55
C THR A 136 -13.29 -2.18 5.91
N ASP A 137 -13.41 -2.21 4.59
CA ASP A 137 -13.94 -3.35 3.84
C ASP A 137 -13.05 -4.57 4.01
N TYR A 138 -11.74 -4.39 3.88
CA TYR A 138 -10.78 -5.46 4.10
C TYR A 138 -10.89 -6.06 5.51
N PHE A 139 -11.04 -5.21 6.54
CA PHE A 139 -11.25 -5.64 7.91
C PHE A 139 -12.51 -6.49 8.08
N HIS A 140 -13.59 -6.19 7.34
CA HIS A 140 -14.81 -6.99 7.33
C HIS A 140 -14.77 -8.19 6.37
N GLY A 141 -13.62 -8.48 5.75
CA GLY A 141 -13.46 -9.59 4.81
C GLY A 141 -14.09 -9.36 3.44
N ILE A 142 -14.37 -8.10 3.07
CA ILE A 142 -15.00 -7.74 1.80
C ILE A 142 -13.91 -7.48 0.75
N ALA A 143 -13.85 -8.35 -0.26
CA ALA A 143 -12.99 -8.17 -1.43
C ALA A 143 -13.75 -7.47 -2.57
N ILE A 144 -13.01 -6.84 -3.49
CA ILE A 144 -13.61 -6.34 -4.74
C ILE A 144 -14.10 -7.50 -5.61
N SER A 145 -15.13 -7.23 -6.40
CA SER A 145 -15.68 -8.20 -7.35
C SER A 145 -15.06 -8.01 -8.73
N ARG A 146 -15.13 -9.02 -9.59
CA ARG A 146 -14.68 -8.91 -10.98
C ARG A 146 -15.49 -7.91 -11.83
N GLU A 147 -16.70 -7.57 -11.39
CA GLU A 147 -17.55 -6.59 -12.07
C GLU A 147 -17.30 -5.15 -11.59
N THR A 148 -16.46 -4.97 -10.57
CA THR A 148 -16.11 -3.65 -10.06
C THR A 148 -15.28 -2.90 -11.08
N ASN A 149 -15.78 -1.74 -11.53
CA ASN A 149 -15.00 -0.84 -12.36
C ASN A 149 -13.91 -0.18 -11.51
N LEU A 150 -12.64 -0.43 -11.83
CA LEU A 150 -11.50 0.06 -11.06
C LEU A 150 -11.39 1.59 -11.04
N SER A 151 -11.94 2.27 -12.06
CA SER A 151 -11.96 3.74 -12.10
C SER A 151 -12.89 4.37 -11.05
N ASP A 152 -13.83 3.60 -10.50
CA ASP A 152 -14.72 4.04 -9.41
C ASP A 152 -14.06 3.90 -8.02
N LEU A 153 -12.90 3.23 -7.94
CA LEU A 153 -12.19 3.03 -6.68
C LEU A 153 -11.35 4.25 -6.31
N PRO A 154 -11.00 4.44 -5.02
CA PRO A 154 -10.04 5.46 -4.62
C PRO A 154 -8.72 5.26 -5.38
N GLN A 155 -8.28 6.34 -6.04
CA GLN A 155 -7.07 6.33 -6.84
C GLN A 155 -5.87 6.75 -6.00
N ILE A 156 -4.81 5.97 -6.06
CA ILE A 156 -3.52 6.23 -5.45
C ILE A 156 -2.51 6.40 -6.58
N SER A 157 -1.90 7.59 -6.64
CA SER A 157 -0.93 7.95 -7.69
C SER A 157 0.06 6.82 -7.95
N PHE A 158 0.28 6.51 -9.24
CA PHE A 158 1.09 5.40 -9.74
C PHE A 158 0.52 4.01 -9.44
N TRP A 159 0.18 3.68 -8.19
CA TRP A 159 -0.25 2.32 -7.81
C TRP A 159 -1.55 1.90 -8.49
N SER A 160 -2.51 2.81 -8.60
CA SER A 160 -3.77 2.54 -9.29
C SER A 160 -3.61 2.49 -10.81
N ASP A 161 -2.61 3.19 -11.35
CA ASP A 161 -2.38 3.29 -12.80
C ASP A 161 -1.82 1.98 -13.37
N ILE A 162 -1.12 1.19 -12.55
CA ILE A 162 -0.51 -0.09 -12.92
C ILE A 162 -1.25 -1.30 -12.34
N ALA A 163 -2.33 -1.07 -11.60
CA ALA A 163 -3.15 -2.15 -11.06
C ALA A 163 -4.08 -2.71 -12.13
N GLN A 164 -4.22 -4.04 -12.16
CA GLN A 164 -5.07 -4.78 -13.11
C GLN A 164 -6.33 -5.37 -12.44
#